data_AF-A0A956KFP1-F1
#
_entry.id   AF-A0A956KFP1-F1
#
_cell.length_a   1.000
_cell.length_b   1.000
_cell.length_c   1.000
_cell.angle_alpha   90.00
_cell.angle_beta   90.00
_cell.angle_gamma   90.00
#
_symmetry.space_group_name_H-M   'P 1'
#
loop_
_entity.id
_entity.type
_entity.pdbx_description
1 polymer ?
#
loop_
_entity_poly.entity_id
_entity_poly.type
_entity_poly.pdbx_seq_one_letter_code
_entity_poly.pdbx_strand_id
1 'polypeptide(L)'
;MAKLVPQRCPPAALPRPYSRGFWRFVPTATAIAVLAGLLAFSFIAWVYASPVIVILTAGALVYFGALALAGYQSRSQALHNAWVLARRHLEHGEHGQVHRLLYQLSEQTWTSPHGDARVLFLRGELAMREGEFDVAEELFDAALRSGWFVADGPLADMLPSAHLSLATFEVIAREPREAIVHRRAITKLPIDEREREALLLVIDVLIAARCGDFDELLTSLERGRDDAELALAEAPAQRAVLALLEDYARAHVRGDAFREHAGEAPRWRAEELRYLGTRWPELAAFLEASQQPTLALAAPRELGEPSR
;
A
#
# COMPACT_ATOMS: atom_id res chain seq x y z
N MET A 1 -15.30 14.84 -26.64
CA MET A 1 -14.62 14.30 -25.45
C MET A 1 -13.55 15.30 -25.02
N ALA A 2 -13.75 16.00 -23.90
CA ALA A 2 -12.76 16.94 -23.38
C ALA A 2 -11.57 16.14 -22.81
N LYS A 3 -10.35 16.41 -23.29
CA LYS A 3 -9.12 15.91 -22.67
C LYS A 3 -9.01 16.55 -21.29
N LEU A 4 -9.30 15.80 -20.23
CA LEU A 4 -8.91 16.17 -18.87
C LEU A 4 -7.39 16.24 -18.85
N VAL A 5 -6.85 17.45 -18.83
CA VAL A 5 -5.42 17.68 -18.59
C VAL A 5 -5.15 17.16 -17.18
N PRO A 6 -4.26 16.17 -16.98
CA PRO A 6 -3.94 15.68 -15.65
C PRO A 6 -3.37 16.86 -14.86
N GLN A 7 -4.11 17.31 -13.84
CA GLN A 7 -3.58 18.27 -12.87
C GLN A 7 -2.40 17.58 -12.18
N ARG A 8 -1.18 18.01 -12.51
CA ARG A 8 0.01 17.60 -11.77
C ARG A 8 -0.18 18.03 -10.33
N CYS A 9 -0.14 17.09 -9.39
CA CYS A 9 -0.09 17.40 -7.98
C CYS A 9 1.08 18.37 -7.73
N PRO A 10 0.91 19.40 -6.88
CA PRO A 10 2.02 20.28 -6.55
C PRO A 10 3.18 19.45 -5.96
N PRO A 11 4.44 19.84 -6.25
CA PRO A 11 5.61 19.18 -5.66
C PRO A 11 5.47 19.23 -4.14
N ALA A 12 5.65 18.07 -3.49
CA ALA A 12 5.55 17.97 -2.05
C ALA A 12 6.63 18.88 -1.43
N ALA A 13 6.21 19.98 -0.80
CA ALA A 13 7.12 20.77 0.01
C ALA A 13 7.61 19.85 1.15
N LEU A 14 8.90 19.48 1.13
CA LEU A 14 9.48 18.57 2.11
C LEU A 14 9.18 19.09 3.53
N PRO A 15 8.44 18.33 4.36
CA PRO A 15 8.18 18.74 5.73
C PRO A 15 9.49 18.82 6.50
N ARG A 16 9.69 19.91 7.26
CA ARG A 16 10.86 20.07 8.14
C ARG A 16 10.96 18.85 9.08
N PRO A 17 12.17 18.33 9.37
CA PRO A 17 12.33 17.16 10.23
C PRO A 17 11.72 17.44 11.61
N TYR A 18 10.60 16.79 11.89
CA TYR A 18 9.93 16.89 13.18
C TYR A 18 10.73 16.07 14.19
N SER A 19 11.28 16.72 15.20
CA SER A 19 12.02 16.05 16.28
C SER A 19 11.12 15.03 16.97
N ARG A 20 11.54 13.75 16.96
CA ARG A 20 10.84 12.58 17.53
C ARG A 20 10.31 12.75 18.97
N GLY A 21 10.84 13.70 19.74
CA GLY A 21 10.39 13.99 21.11
C GLY A 21 9.12 14.84 21.21
N PHE A 22 8.84 15.73 20.25
CA PHE A 22 7.83 16.77 20.43
C PHE A 22 6.39 16.22 20.56
N TRP A 23 6.02 15.21 19.77
CA TRP A 23 4.63 14.75 19.68
C TRP A 23 4.19 13.75 20.76
N ARG A 24 5.12 13.12 21.50
CA ARG A 24 4.74 12.44 22.75
C ARG A 24 4.28 13.43 23.83
N PHE A 25 4.72 14.69 23.72
CA PHE A 25 4.40 15.74 24.67
C PHE A 25 3.28 16.68 24.22
N VAL A 26 2.98 16.85 22.94
CA VAL A 26 2.00 17.87 22.52
C VAL A 26 0.55 17.56 22.92
N PRO A 27 -0.04 16.36 22.68
CA PRO A 27 -1.41 16.10 23.10
C PRO A 27 -1.51 15.98 24.62
N THR A 28 -0.47 15.48 25.30
CA THR A 28 -0.42 15.42 26.77
C THR A 28 -0.21 16.79 27.39
N ALA A 29 0.68 17.63 26.86
CA ALA A 29 0.93 18.98 27.38
C ALA A 29 -0.19 19.96 27.04
N THR A 30 -0.83 19.87 25.87
CA THR A 30 -2.05 20.66 25.59
C THR A 30 -3.22 20.16 26.42
N ALA A 31 -3.41 18.84 26.59
CA ALA A 31 -4.41 18.33 27.52
C ALA A 31 -4.12 18.74 28.97
N ILE A 32 -2.86 18.68 29.43
CA ILE A 32 -2.44 19.11 30.77
C ILE A 32 -2.59 20.63 30.93
N ALA A 33 -2.23 21.43 29.92
CA ALA A 33 -2.37 22.88 29.97
C ALA A 33 -3.83 23.31 29.95
N VAL A 34 -4.67 22.63 29.16
CA VAL A 34 -6.12 22.80 29.19
C VAL A 34 -6.63 22.39 30.57
N LEU A 35 -6.31 21.20 31.07
CA LEU A 35 -6.75 20.73 32.39
C LEU A 35 -6.29 21.68 33.52
N ALA A 36 -5.06 22.16 33.49
CA ALA A 36 -4.51 23.12 34.44
C ALA A 36 -5.21 24.48 34.32
N GLY A 37 -5.50 24.94 33.10
CA GLY A 37 -6.29 26.15 32.85
C GLY A 37 -7.72 26.02 33.38
N LEU A 38 -8.35 24.86 33.19
CA LEU A 38 -9.69 24.56 33.71
C LEU A 38 -9.69 24.49 35.24
N LEU A 39 -8.67 23.87 35.85
CA LEU A 39 -8.52 23.82 37.30
C LEU A 39 -8.26 25.20 37.90
N ALA A 40 -7.39 26.01 37.29
CA ALA A 40 -7.13 27.38 37.72
C ALA A 40 -8.39 28.27 37.58
N PHE A 41 -9.10 28.15 36.47
CA PHE A 41 -10.36 28.87 36.24
C PHE A 41 -11.44 28.43 37.23
N SER A 42 -11.57 27.12 37.48
CA SER A 42 -12.54 26.57 38.43
C SER A 42 -12.21 27.00 39.87
N PHE A 43 -10.94 27.09 40.25
CA PHE A 43 -10.52 27.62 41.54
C PHE A 43 -10.85 29.11 41.70
N ILE A 44 -10.56 29.94 40.68
CA ILE A 44 -10.92 31.36 40.68
C ILE A 44 -12.44 31.55 40.73
N ALA A 45 -13.19 30.76 39.95
CA ALA A 45 -14.65 30.77 39.98
C ALA A 45 -15.21 30.29 41.33
N TRP A 46 -14.58 29.31 41.99
CA TRP A 46 -15.00 28.85 43.32
C TRP A 46 -14.77 29.90 44.41
N VAL A 47 -13.67 30.67 44.32
CA VAL A 47 -13.37 31.75 45.29
C VAL A 47 -14.30 32.96 45.12
N TYR A 48 -14.78 33.24 43.90
CA TYR A 48 -15.48 34.50 43.58
C TYR A 48 -16.90 34.36 43.02
N ALA A 49 -17.38 33.16 42.71
CA ALA A 49 -18.66 32.94 42.06
C ALA A 49 -19.58 32.00 42.87
N SER A 50 -20.88 32.20 42.70
CA SER A 50 -21.92 31.30 43.21
C SER A 50 -21.63 29.84 42.77
N PRO A 51 -21.84 28.83 43.63
CA PRO A 51 -21.64 27.41 43.28
C PRO A 51 -22.38 26.97 42.01
N VAL A 52 -23.48 27.65 41.67
CA VAL A 52 -24.21 27.43 40.41
C VAL A 52 -23.36 27.73 39.18
N ILE A 53 -22.56 28.81 39.19
CA ILE A 53 -21.71 29.21 38.06
C ILE A 53 -20.58 28.20 37.86
N VAL A 54 -20.01 27.66 38.95
CA VAL A 54 -18.98 26.63 38.89
C VAL A 54 -19.52 25.35 38.25
N ILE A 55 -20.70 24.89 38.66
CA ILE A 55 -21.35 23.70 38.10
C ILE A 55 -21.66 23.88 36.61
N LEU A 56 -22.22 25.02 36.22
CA LEU A 56 -22.54 25.31 34.81
C LEU A 56 -21.28 25.38 33.94
N THR A 57 -20.20 25.99 34.44
CA THR A 57 -18.94 26.07 33.70
C THR A 57 -18.31 24.68 33.56
N ALA A 58 -18.24 23.88 34.62
CA ALA A 58 -17.71 22.52 34.56
C ALA A 58 -18.54 21.65 33.59
N GLY A 59 -19.87 21.76 33.64
CA GLY A 59 -20.77 21.08 32.70
C GLY A 59 -20.52 21.50 31.25
N ALA A 60 -20.36 22.80 30.98
CA ALA A 60 -20.03 23.30 29.65
C ALA A 60 -18.67 22.79 29.14
N LEU A 61 -17.65 22.75 29.99
CA LEU A 61 -16.31 22.27 29.63
C LEU A 61 -16.30 20.78 29.31
N VAL A 62 -16.98 19.96 30.11
CA VAL A 62 -17.17 18.53 29.83
C VAL A 62 -17.93 18.36 28.51
N TYR A 63 -19.00 19.13 28.30
CA TYR A 63 -19.79 19.07 27.07
C TYR A 63 -18.99 19.45 25.81
N PHE A 64 -18.26 20.58 25.83
CA PHE A 64 -17.42 21.00 24.70
C PHE A 64 -16.23 20.07 24.49
N GLY A 65 -15.64 19.52 25.56
CA GLY A 65 -14.60 18.51 25.47
C GLY A 65 -15.09 17.22 24.80
N ALA A 66 -16.28 16.75 25.17
CA ALA A 66 -16.92 15.60 24.54
C ALA A 66 -17.24 15.86 23.05
N LEU A 67 -17.75 17.05 22.71
CA LEU A 67 -17.99 17.44 21.31
C LEU A 67 -16.69 17.51 20.49
N ALA A 68 -15.62 18.08 21.04
CA ALA A 68 -14.32 18.14 20.37
C ALA A 68 -13.74 16.74 20.15
N LEU A 69 -13.84 15.85 21.14
CA LEU A 69 -13.39 14.46 21.03
C LEU A 69 -14.22 13.69 19.99
N ALA A 70 -15.54 13.83 20.00
CA ALA A 70 -16.43 13.21 19.01
C ALA A 70 -16.12 13.70 17.60
N GLY A 71 -15.89 15.01 17.43
CA GLY A 71 -15.47 15.60 16.15
C GLY A 71 -14.12 15.07 15.68
N TYR A 72 -13.14 14.94 16.59
CA TYR A 72 -11.84 14.37 16.28
C TYR A 72 -11.93 12.89 15.87
N GLN A 73 -12.68 12.07 16.62
CA GLN A 73 -12.89 10.65 16.30
C GLN A 73 -13.60 10.48 14.97
N SER A 74 -14.66 11.25 14.72
CA SER A 74 -15.39 11.23 13.44
C SER A 74 -14.46 11.58 12.27
N ARG A 75 -13.63 12.62 12.41
CA ARG A 75 -12.67 13.00 11.38
C ARG A 75 -11.57 11.94 11.19
N SER A 76 -11.04 11.37 12.26
CA SER A 76 -10.05 10.30 12.20
C SER A 76 -10.60 9.07 11.49
N GLN A 77 -11.86 8.72 11.74
CA GLN A 77 -12.51 7.58 11.11
C GLN A 77 -12.85 7.86 9.64
N ALA A 78 -13.27 9.08 9.30
CA ALA A 78 -13.44 9.49 7.91
C ALA A 78 -12.13 9.42 7.11
N LEU A 79 -11.02 9.90 7.70
CA LEU A 79 -9.68 9.79 7.11
C LEU A 79 -9.24 8.34 6.94
N HIS A 80 -9.46 7.50 7.94
CA HIS A 80 -9.14 6.07 7.86
C HIS A 80 -9.96 5.38 6.76
N ASN A 81 -11.27 5.61 6.69
CA ASN A 81 -12.14 5.04 5.66
C ASN A 81 -11.74 5.50 4.25
N ALA A 82 -11.43 6.79 4.07
CA ALA A 82 -10.95 7.31 2.80
C ALA A 82 -9.60 6.71 2.40
N TRP A 83 -8.72 6.43 3.36
CA TRP A 83 -7.46 5.72 3.10
C TRP A 83 -7.70 4.25 2.70
N VAL A 84 -8.54 3.50 3.43
CA VAL A 84 -8.88 2.11 3.09
C VAL A 84 -9.49 2.06 1.68
N LEU A 85 -10.36 3.02 1.36
CA LEU A 85 -10.97 3.12 0.03
C LEU A 85 -9.92 3.42 -1.05
N ALA A 86 -9.00 4.36 -0.82
CA ALA A 86 -7.91 4.66 -1.75
C ALA A 86 -6.99 3.45 -1.98
N ARG A 87 -6.67 2.70 -0.91
CA ARG A 87 -5.91 1.45 -0.98
C ARG A 87 -6.62 0.40 -1.84
N ARG A 88 -7.92 0.20 -1.60
CA ARG A 88 -8.72 -0.74 -2.40
C ARG A 88 -8.74 -0.33 -3.88
N HIS A 89 -8.96 0.94 -4.20
CA HIS A 89 -8.90 1.42 -5.58
C HIS A 89 -7.52 1.20 -6.21
N LEU A 90 -6.45 1.38 -5.44
CA LEU A 90 -5.09 1.12 -5.91
C LEU A 90 -4.90 -0.36 -6.25
N GLU A 91 -5.36 -1.26 -5.38
CA GLU A 91 -5.29 -2.72 -5.59
C GLU A 91 -6.02 -3.17 -6.85
N HIS A 92 -7.11 -2.51 -7.22
CA HIS A 92 -7.89 -2.77 -8.44
C HIS A 92 -7.38 -2.01 -9.69
N GLY A 93 -6.26 -1.30 -9.59
CA GLY A 93 -5.69 -0.55 -10.71
C GLY A 93 -6.48 0.71 -11.10
N GLU A 94 -7.37 1.20 -10.23
CA GLU A 94 -8.23 2.35 -10.51
C GLU A 94 -7.53 3.69 -10.21
N HIS A 95 -6.37 3.92 -10.86
CA HIS A 95 -5.44 5.02 -10.53
C HIS A 95 -6.11 6.41 -10.50
N GLY A 96 -7.04 6.68 -11.40
CA GLY A 96 -7.78 7.94 -11.43
C GLY A 96 -8.65 8.20 -10.18
N GLN A 97 -9.18 7.13 -9.55
CA GLN A 97 -9.91 7.26 -8.29
C GLN A 97 -8.96 7.48 -7.12
N VAL A 98 -7.81 6.79 -7.13
CA VAL A 98 -6.76 6.94 -6.13
C VAL A 98 -6.23 8.38 -6.09
N HIS A 99 -5.92 8.99 -7.24
CA HIS A 99 -5.48 10.39 -7.31
C HIS A 99 -6.48 11.35 -6.66
N ARG A 100 -7.78 11.21 -6.95
CA ARG A 100 -8.82 12.07 -6.36
C ARG A 100 -8.90 11.92 -4.85
N LEU A 101 -8.85 10.68 -4.35
CA LEU A 101 -8.91 10.41 -2.91
C LEU A 101 -7.65 10.87 -2.18
N LEU A 102 -6.47 10.67 -2.76
CA LEU A 102 -5.20 11.13 -2.19
C LEU A 102 -5.13 12.66 -2.14
N TYR A 103 -5.65 13.36 -3.16
CA TYR A 103 -5.78 14.81 -3.13
C TYR A 103 -6.65 15.28 -1.96
N GLN A 104 -7.85 14.71 -1.83
CA GLN A 104 -8.76 15.03 -0.71
C GLN A 104 -8.15 14.70 0.66
N LEU A 105 -7.46 13.56 0.78
CA LEU A 105 -6.77 13.17 2.00
C LEU A 105 -5.68 14.19 2.34
N SER A 106 -4.87 14.60 1.38
CA SER A 106 -3.77 15.56 1.62
C SER A 106 -4.26 16.92 2.16
N GLU A 107 -5.42 17.40 1.69
CA GLU A 107 -6.04 18.63 2.21
C GLU A 107 -6.56 18.47 3.65
N GLN A 108 -6.79 17.25 4.11
CA GLN A 108 -7.35 16.95 5.43
C GLN A 108 -6.31 16.45 6.44
N THR A 109 -5.19 15.90 5.98
CA THR A 109 -4.15 15.27 6.82
C THR A 109 -3.03 16.21 7.27
N TRP A 110 -2.96 17.46 6.81
CA TRP A 110 -1.92 18.41 7.25
C TRP A 110 -1.90 18.65 8.77
N THR A 111 -3.00 18.36 9.46
CA THR A 111 -3.09 18.42 10.94
C THR A 111 -2.67 17.12 11.64
N SER A 112 -2.38 16.05 10.90
CA SER A 112 -2.00 14.72 11.42
C SER A 112 -0.71 14.23 10.76
N PRO A 113 0.46 14.36 11.43
CA PRO A 113 1.75 13.99 10.84
C PRO A 113 1.86 12.51 10.41
N HIS A 114 1.20 11.59 11.12
CA HIS A 114 1.18 10.17 10.72
C HIS A 114 0.20 9.94 9.56
N GLY A 115 -0.88 10.73 9.47
CA GLY A 115 -1.77 10.73 8.32
C GLY A 115 -1.06 11.21 7.05
N ASP A 116 -0.23 12.25 7.16
CA ASP A 116 0.61 12.73 6.06
C ASP A 116 1.60 11.67 5.58
N ALA A 117 2.34 11.02 6.50
CA ALA A 117 3.25 9.93 6.16
C ALA A 117 2.55 8.75 5.46
N ARG A 118 1.35 8.40 5.92
CA ARG A 118 0.50 7.38 5.29
C ARG A 118 0.08 7.77 3.86
N VAL A 119 -0.28 9.05 3.65
CA VAL A 119 -0.62 9.58 2.31
C VAL A 119 0.60 9.59 1.39
N LEU A 120 1.76 10.04 1.87
CA LEU A 120 3.02 10.01 1.14
C LEU A 120 3.36 8.59 0.68
N PHE A 121 3.24 7.62 1.59
CA PHE A 121 3.51 6.22 1.26
C PHE A 121 2.58 5.69 0.16
N LEU A 122 1.28 5.96 0.26
CA LEU A 122 0.31 5.51 -0.76
C LEU A 122 0.50 6.23 -2.11
N ARG A 123 0.93 7.50 -2.09
CA ARG A 123 1.36 8.21 -3.32
C ARG A 123 2.60 7.55 -3.93
N GLY A 124 3.54 7.08 -3.12
CA GLY A 124 4.72 6.34 -3.58
C GLY A 124 4.33 5.04 -4.27
N GLU A 125 3.40 4.27 -3.70
CA GLU A 125 2.89 3.06 -4.35
C GLU A 125 2.17 3.36 -5.68
N LEU A 126 1.39 4.43 -5.74
CA LEU A 126 0.74 4.87 -6.97
C LEU A 126 1.76 5.27 -8.04
N ALA A 127 2.75 6.10 -7.68
CA ALA A 127 3.83 6.50 -8.58
C ALA A 127 4.60 5.28 -9.11
N MET A 128 4.89 4.30 -8.26
CA MET A 128 5.50 3.03 -8.67
C MET A 128 4.63 2.29 -9.68
N ARG A 129 3.31 2.19 -9.45
CA ARG A 129 2.37 1.54 -10.39
C ARG A 129 2.19 2.30 -11.70
N GLU A 130 2.46 3.60 -11.71
CA GLU A 130 2.47 4.43 -12.91
C GLU A 130 3.82 4.39 -13.65
N GLY A 131 4.83 3.72 -13.08
CA GLY A 131 6.19 3.63 -13.63
C GLY A 131 7.06 4.85 -13.33
N GLU A 132 6.60 5.76 -12.46
CA GLU A 132 7.31 6.95 -12.01
C GLU A 132 8.25 6.62 -10.83
N PHE A 133 9.25 5.76 -11.07
CA PHE A 133 10.11 5.20 -10.01
C PHE A 133 10.91 6.24 -9.22
N ASP A 134 11.43 7.28 -9.87
CA ASP A 134 12.17 8.35 -9.19
C ASP A 134 11.26 9.10 -8.19
N VAL A 135 10.01 9.35 -8.58
CA VAL A 135 9.00 9.99 -7.73
C VAL A 135 8.58 9.05 -6.59
N ALA A 136 8.40 7.76 -6.90
CA ALA A 136 8.08 6.75 -5.90
C ALA A 136 9.15 6.67 -4.81
N GLU A 137 10.43 6.70 -5.19
CA GLU A 137 11.57 6.70 -4.27
C GLU A 137 11.54 7.89 -3.32
N GLU A 138 11.40 9.11 -3.86
CA GLU A 138 11.35 10.34 -3.05
C GLU A 138 10.19 10.30 -2.04
N LEU A 139 9.03 9.79 -2.47
CA LEU A 139 7.84 9.67 -1.64
C LEU A 139 8.00 8.61 -0.54
N PHE A 140 8.57 7.44 -0.87
CA PHE A 140 8.87 6.41 0.10
C PHE A 140 9.90 6.87 1.14
N ASP A 141 10.98 7.52 0.70
CA ASP A 141 12.00 8.07 1.61
C ASP A 141 11.43 9.17 2.49
N ALA A 142 10.60 10.07 1.95
CA ALA A 142 9.88 11.07 2.76
C ALA A 142 8.95 10.43 3.80
N ALA A 143 8.18 9.39 3.42
CA ALA A 143 7.30 8.67 4.32
C ALA A 143 8.07 7.93 5.43
N LEU A 144 9.20 7.28 5.11
CA LEU A 144 10.02 6.58 6.10
C LEU A 144 10.76 7.54 7.04
N ARG A 145 11.31 8.65 6.51
CA ARG A 145 12.00 9.68 7.31
C ARG A 145 11.08 10.40 8.30
N SER A 146 9.76 10.33 8.10
CA SER A 146 8.79 10.81 9.08
C SER A 146 8.93 10.13 10.45
N GLY A 147 9.50 8.92 10.49
CA GLY A 147 9.68 8.13 11.71
C GLY A 147 8.40 7.50 12.27
N TRP A 148 7.32 7.47 11.49
CA TRP A 148 6.03 6.90 11.92
C TRP A 148 5.88 5.41 11.62
N PHE A 149 6.68 4.89 10.69
CA PHE A 149 6.78 3.46 10.35
C PHE A 149 7.74 2.75 11.31
N VAL A 150 7.28 2.47 12.53
CA VAL A 150 8.03 1.73 13.57
C VAL A 150 7.10 0.71 14.24
N ALA A 151 7.65 -0.40 14.75
CA ALA A 151 6.88 -1.55 15.23
C ALA A 151 5.86 -1.21 16.33
N ASP A 152 6.17 -0.22 17.17
CA ASP A 152 5.28 0.26 18.25
C ASP A 152 4.63 1.62 17.90
N GLY A 153 4.60 1.97 16.61
CA GLY A 153 4.15 3.27 16.11
C GLY A 153 2.67 3.28 15.69
N PRO A 154 2.12 4.47 15.39
CA PRO A 154 0.74 4.61 14.93
C PRO A 154 0.48 4.02 13.53
N LEU A 155 1.55 3.66 12.79
CA LEU A 155 1.48 2.99 11.48
C LEU A 155 2.07 1.58 11.53
N ALA A 156 2.13 0.95 12.71
CA ALA A 156 2.67 -0.40 12.88
C ALA A 156 1.90 -1.44 12.06
N ASP A 157 0.58 -1.28 11.96
CA ASP A 157 -0.34 -2.09 11.15
C ASP A 157 0.02 -2.07 9.65
N MET A 158 0.62 -0.98 9.18
CA MET A 158 1.04 -0.83 7.79
C MET A 158 2.44 -1.38 7.50
N LEU A 159 3.23 -1.74 8.51
CA LEU A 159 4.61 -2.19 8.28
C LEU A 159 4.73 -3.41 7.35
N PRO A 160 3.91 -4.47 7.48
CA PRO A 160 4.05 -5.64 6.61
C PRO A 160 3.85 -5.26 5.14
N SER A 161 2.79 -4.52 4.86
CA SER A 161 2.49 -4.05 3.51
C SER A 161 3.51 -3.02 3.01
N ALA A 162 4.02 -2.16 3.88
CA ALA A 162 5.05 -1.19 3.52
C ALA A 162 6.37 -1.87 3.14
N HIS A 163 6.81 -2.86 3.92
CA HIS A 163 8.01 -3.63 3.59
C HIS A 163 7.83 -4.44 2.32
N LEU A 164 6.63 -5.00 2.05
CA LEU A 164 6.36 -5.68 0.79
C LEU A 164 6.44 -4.73 -0.42
N SER A 165 5.83 -3.55 -0.33
CA SER A 165 5.85 -2.56 -1.41
C SER A 165 7.26 -2.03 -1.68
N LEU A 166 8.06 -1.81 -0.63
CA LEU A 166 9.47 -1.45 -0.77
C LEU A 166 10.29 -2.60 -1.36
N ALA A 167 10.10 -3.85 -0.92
CA ALA A 167 10.77 -5.00 -1.53
C ALA A 167 10.44 -5.12 -3.02
N THR A 168 9.18 -4.92 -3.38
CA THR A 168 8.71 -4.90 -4.77
C THR A 168 9.38 -3.78 -5.56
N PHE A 169 9.44 -2.57 -5.00
CA PHE A 169 10.15 -1.44 -5.58
C PHE A 169 11.63 -1.76 -5.83
N GLU A 170 12.33 -2.32 -4.84
CA GLU A 170 13.75 -2.67 -4.95
C GLU A 170 14.02 -3.72 -6.04
N VAL A 171 13.15 -4.73 -6.17
CA VAL A 171 13.28 -5.77 -7.22
C VAL A 171 13.09 -5.17 -8.62
N ILE A 172 12.15 -4.25 -8.79
CA ILE A 172 11.79 -3.70 -10.11
C ILE A 172 12.74 -2.56 -10.51
N ALA A 173 12.93 -1.59 -9.63
CA ALA A 173 13.60 -0.32 -9.94
C ALA A 173 15.12 -0.37 -9.73
N ARG A 174 15.58 -1.28 -8.86
CA ARG A 174 16.96 -1.33 -8.38
C ARG A 174 17.51 -2.76 -8.46
N GLU A 175 18.34 -3.14 -7.49
CA GLU A 175 18.96 -4.44 -7.43
C GLU A 175 18.20 -5.38 -6.48
N PRO A 176 17.88 -6.63 -6.89
CA PRO A 176 17.15 -7.59 -6.05
C PRO A 176 17.76 -7.84 -4.66
N ARG A 177 19.07 -7.62 -4.51
CA ARG A 177 19.77 -7.75 -3.23
C ARG A 177 19.27 -6.77 -2.17
N GLU A 178 18.78 -5.59 -2.55
CA GLU A 178 18.28 -4.58 -1.61
C GLU A 178 16.93 -5.02 -0.99
N ALA A 179 16.11 -5.77 -1.73
CA ALA A 179 14.87 -6.34 -1.24
C ALA A 179 15.06 -7.30 -0.04
N ILE A 180 16.25 -7.91 0.10
CA ILE A 180 16.60 -8.77 1.24
C ILE A 180 16.51 -8.02 2.57
N VAL A 181 16.75 -6.71 2.59
CA VAL A 181 16.62 -5.89 3.80
C VAL A 181 15.17 -5.88 4.27
N HIS A 182 14.22 -5.69 3.36
CA HIS A 182 12.78 -5.68 3.67
C HIS A 182 12.27 -7.07 4.02
N ARG A 183 12.77 -8.11 3.35
CA ARG A 183 12.52 -9.52 3.72
C ARG A 183 12.89 -9.78 5.19
N ARG A 184 14.11 -9.41 5.60
CA ARG A 184 14.59 -9.56 6.99
C ARG A 184 13.84 -8.69 8.00
N ALA A 185 13.23 -7.59 7.56
CA ALA A 185 12.38 -6.79 8.42
C ALA A 185 11.06 -7.51 8.71
N ILE A 186 10.42 -8.09 7.68
CA ILE A 186 9.17 -8.86 7.82
C ILE A 186 9.34 -10.04 8.78
N THR A 187 10.48 -10.74 8.75
CA THR A 187 10.74 -11.87 9.69
C THR A 187 10.73 -11.45 11.16
N LYS A 188 10.85 -10.16 11.46
CA LYS A 188 10.90 -9.61 12.83
C LYS A 188 9.59 -8.92 13.23
N LEU A 189 8.62 -8.80 12.31
CA LEU A 189 7.36 -8.13 12.60
C LEU A 189 6.46 -9.04 13.46
N PRO A 190 5.74 -8.47 14.45
CA PRO A 190 4.83 -9.21 15.32
C PRO A 190 3.47 -9.44 14.61
N ILE A 191 3.50 -10.12 13.46
CA ILE A 191 2.32 -10.52 12.69
C ILE A 191 2.09 -12.02 12.74
N ASP A 192 0.90 -12.45 12.32
CA ASP A 192 0.53 -13.86 12.20
C ASP A 192 1.56 -14.62 11.33
N GLU A 193 1.86 -15.86 11.70
CA GLU A 193 2.89 -16.64 11.02
C GLU A 193 2.50 -16.93 9.57
N ARG A 194 1.23 -17.22 9.29
CA ARG A 194 0.77 -17.50 7.91
C ARG A 194 0.83 -16.26 7.05
N GLU A 195 0.43 -15.11 7.58
CA GLU A 195 0.59 -13.82 6.89
C GLU A 195 2.07 -13.56 6.60
N ARG A 196 2.95 -13.78 7.57
CA ARG A 196 4.40 -13.61 7.41
C ARG A 196 4.95 -14.51 6.31
N GLU A 197 4.65 -15.80 6.35
CA GLU A 197 5.11 -16.78 5.35
C GLU A 197 4.62 -16.42 3.95
N ALA A 198 3.36 -15.99 3.81
CA ALA A 198 2.81 -15.55 2.53
C ALA A 198 3.51 -14.30 1.97
N LEU A 199 3.78 -13.30 2.81
CA LEU A 199 4.51 -12.09 2.41
C LEU A 199 5.96 -12.41 2.02
N LEU A 200 6.62 -13.31 2.76
CA LEU A 200 7.97 -13.77 2.44
C LEU A 200 8.00 -14.54 1.11
N LEU A 201 7.01 -15.40 0.85
CA LEU A 201 6.89 -16.11 -0.44
C LEU A 201 6.80 -15.14 -1.62
N VAL A 202 5.97 -14.09 -1.50
CA VAL A 202 5.86 -13.06 -2.57
C VAL A 202 7.21 -12.41 -2.85
N ILE A 203 7.97 -12.05 -1.82
CA ILE A 203 9.29 -11.44 -1.98
C ILE A 203 10.30 -12.43 -2.58
N ASP A 204 10.31 -13.68 -2.11
CA ASP A 204 11.25 -14.70 -2.55
C ASP A 204 11.03 -15.06 -4.03
N VAL A 205 9.77 -15.20 -4.45
CA VAL A 205 9.39 -15.43 -5.86
C VAL A 205 9.77 -14.23 -6.74
N LEU A 206 9.56 -12.99 -6.27
CA LEU A 206 10.00 -11.78 -6.98
C LEU A 206 11.51 -11.75 -7.19
N ILE A 207 12.29 -12.01 -6.13
CA ILE A 207 13.76 -12.05 -6.18
C ILE A 207 14.23 -13.16 -7.12
N ALA A 208 13.71 -14.38 -6.95
CA ALA A 208 14.11 -15.54 -7.76
C ALA A 208 13.82 -15.31 -9.25
N ALA A 209 12.61 -14.82 -9.59
CA ALA A 209 12.27 -14.50 -10.97
C ALA A 209 13.22 -13.44 -11.55
N ARG A 210 13.54 -12.39 -10.79
CA ARG A 210 14.41 -11.31 -11.26
C ARG A 210 15.86 -11.74 -11.42
N CYS A 211 16.31 -12.71 -10.63
CA CYS A 211 17.63 -13.33 -10.75
C CYS A 211 17.70 -14.43 -11.82
N GLY A 212 16.57 -14.80 -12.45
CA GLY A 212 16.49 -15.89 -13.43
C GLY A 212 16.55 -17.29 -12.80
N ASP A 213 16.33 -17.41 -11.50
CA ASP A 213 16.31 -18.69 -10.76
C ASP A 213 14.90 -19.28 -10.76
N PHE A 214 14.45 -19.73 -11.95
CA PHE A 214 13.08 -20.18 -12.14
C PHE A 214 12.78 -21.52 -11.47
N ASP A 215 13.77 -22.39 -11.28
CA ASP A 215 13.60 -23.67 -10.60
C ASP A 215 13.34 -23.47 -9.10
N GLU A 216 14.10 -22.59 -8.43
CA GLU A 216 13.88 -22.25 -7.02
C GLU A 216 12.54 -21.53 -6.82
N LEU A 217 12.17 -20.66 -7.77
CA LEU A 217 10.87 -20.00 -7.76
C LEU A 217 9.73 -21.00 -7.77
N LEU A 218 9.72 -21.93 -8.73
CA LEU A 218 8.65 -22.92 -8.87
C LEU A 218 8.62 -23.86 -7.65
N THR A 219 9.78 -24.26 -7.16
CA THR A 219 9.91 -25.07 -5.94
C THR A 219 9.32 -24.34 -4.72
N SER A 220 9.56 -23.04 -4.60
CA SER A 220 9.02 -22.22 -3.50
C SER A 220 7.50 -22.09 -3.59
N LEU A 221 6.96 -21.85 -4.78
CA LEU A 221 5.52 -21.82 -5.02
C LEU A 221 4.87 -23.17 -4.70
N GLU A 222 5.44 -24.29 -5.15
CA GLU A 222 4.90 -25.63 -4.86
C GLU A 222 4.79 -25.91 -3.36
N ARG A 223 5.72 -25.40 -2.55
CA ARG A 223 5.70 -25.61 -1.09
C ARG A 223 4.71 -24.70 -0.36
N GLY A 224 4.55 -23.44 -0.78
CA GLY A 224 3.89 -22.41 0.03
C GLY A 224 2.66 -21.77 -0.58
N ARG A 225 2.32 -22.07 -1.84
CA ARG A 225 1.24 -21.36 -2.57
C ARG A 225 -0.12 -21.48 -1.89
N ASP A 226 -0.55 -22.68 -1.52
CA ASP A 226 -1.91 -22.88 -1.01
C ASP A 226 -2.14 -22.11 0.29
N ASP A 227 -1.16 -22.14 1.19
CA ASP A 227 -1.18 -21.37 2.43
C ASP A 227 -1.12 -19.85 2.16
N ALA A 228 -0.30 -19.43 1.19
CA ALA A 228 -0.23 -18.03 0.78
C ALA A 228 -1.54 -17.54 0.14
N GLU A 229 -2.23 -18.35 -0.66
CA GLU A 229 -3.52 -17.99 -1.26
C GLU A 229 -4.61 -17.79 -0.21
N LEU A 230 -4.59 -18.59 0.86
CA LEU A 230 -5.49 -18.43 2.00
C LEU A 230 -5.16 -17.17 2.81
N ALA A 231 -3.88 -16.94 3.11
CA ALA A 231 -3.44 -15.77 3.89
C ALA A 231 -3.63 -14.45 3.12
N LEU A 232 -3.49 -14.47 1.80
CA LEU A 232 -3.62 -13.31 0.90
C LEU A 232 -5.02 -13.19 0.29
N ALA A 233 -6.04 -13.79 0.90
CA ALA A 233 -7.41 -13.76 0.38
C ALA A 233 -7.93 -12.32 0.16
N GLU A 234 -7.55 -11.39 1.03
CA GLU A 234 -7.91 -9.96 0.94
C GLU A 234 -6.87 -9.11 0.18
N ALA A 235 -5.85 -9.73 -0.40
CA ALA A 235 -4.71 -9.08 -1.06
C ALA A 235 -4.62 -9.54 -2.53
N PRO A 236 -5.60 -9.18 -3.40
CA PRO A 236 -5.72 -9.73 -4.75
C PRO A 236 -4.52 -9.38 -5.65
N ALA A 237 -3.91 -8.21 -5.45
CA ALA A 237 -2.73 -7.80 -6.21
C ALA A 237 -1.55 -8.74 -5.97
N GLN A 238 -1.30 -9.17 -4.73
CA GLN A 238 -0.23 -10.09 -4.37
C GLN A 238 -0.47 -11.48 -4.95
N ARG A 239 -1.72 -11.96 -4.91
CA ARG A 239 -2.11 -13.23 -5.55
C ARG A 239 -1.88 -13.18 -7.07
N ALA A 240 -2.23 -12.05 -7.70
CA ALA A 240 -2.00 -11.84 -9.12
C ALA A 240 -0.50 -11.83 -9.46
N VAL A 241 0.35 -11.24 -8.61
CA VAL A 241 1.82 -11.29 -8.75
C VAL A 241 2.34 -12.73 -8.67
N LEU A 242 1.91 -13.53 -7.69
CA LEU A 242 2.32 -14.94 -7.59
C LEU A 242 1.93 -15.74 -8.83
N ALA A 243 0.69 -15.58 -9.29
CA ALA A 243 0.20 -16.27 -10.50
C ALA A 243 0.98 -15.84 -11.76
N LEU A 244 1.23 -14.53 -11.93
CA LEU A 244 2.02 -14.02 -13.04
C LEU A 244 3.43 -14.61 -13.06
N LEU A 245 4.11 -14.61 -11.91
CA LEU A 245 5.50 -15.07 -11.83
C LEU A 245 5.63 -16.58 -11.98
N GLU A 246 4.62 -17.34 -11.56
CA GLU A 246 4.50 -18.77 -11.85
C GLU A 246 4.40 -19.04 -13.36
N ASP A 247 3.49 -18.34 -14.05
CA ASP A 247 3.30 -18.49 -15.49
C ASP A 247 4.57 -18.08 -16.25
N TYR A 248 5.19 -16.97 -15.83
CA TYR A 248 6.44 -16.48 -16.38
C TYR A 248 7.59 -17.50 -16.23
N ALA A 249 7.74 -18.08 -15.04
CA ALA A 249 8.77 -19.09 -14.76
C ALA A 249 8.52 -20.38 -15.53
N ARG A 250 7.27 -20.86 -15.62
CA ARG A 250 6.92 -22.04 -16.41
C ARG A 250 7.21 -21.86 -17.90
N ALA A 251 6.96 -20.67 -18.45
CA ALA A 251 7.31 -20.36 -19.83
C ALA A 251 8.83 -20.42 -20.07
N HIS A 252 9.65 -20.04 -19.09
CA HIS A 252 11.11 -20.11 -19.19
C HIS A 252 11.64 -21.54 -19.05
N VAL A 253 11.12 -22.32 -18.10
CA VAL A 253 11.58 -23.71 -17.86
C VAL A 253 11.12 -24.67 -18.96
N ARG A 254 9.89 -24.53 -19.46
CA ARG A 254 9.30 -25.46 -20.45
C ARG A 254 9.43 -24.98 -21.91
N GLY A 255 9.87 -23.74 -22.12
CA GLY A 255 9.93 -23.12 -23.45
C GLY A 255 8.54 -22.87 -24.06
N ASP A 256 8.48 -22.79 -25.39
CA ASP A 256 7.27 -22.43 -26.15
C ASP A 256 6.06 -23.37 -25.93
N ALA A 257 6.29 -24.58 -25.42
CA ALA A 257 5.24 -25.55 -25.07
C ALA A 257 4.27 -25.03 -23.99
N PHE A 258 4.65 -24.01 -23.21
CA PHE A 258 3.75 -23.38 -22.23
C PHE A 258 2.55 -22.70 -22.91
N ARG A 259 2.71 -22.12 -24.11
CA ARG A 259 1.62 -21.44 -24.82
C ARG A 259 0.46 -22.38 -25.18
N GLU A 260 0.72 -23.68 -25.32
CA GLU A 260 -0.31 -24.68 -25.60
C GLU A 260 -1.17 -25.00 -24.36
N HIS A 261 -0.62 -24.83 -23.15
CA HIS A 261 -1.35 -25.01 -21.89
C HIS A 261 -2.01 -23.70 -21.40
N ALA A 262 -1.66 -22.55 -22.00
CA ALA A 262 -2.26 -21.24 -21.72
C ALA A 262 -3.68 -21.07 -22.28
N GLY A 263 -4.38 -22.17 -22.61
CA GLY A 263 -5.80 -22.16 -22.97
C GLY A 263 -6.73 -21.76 -21.81
N GLU A 264 -6.22 -21.77 -20.57
CA GLU A 264 -6.90 -21.18 -19.42
C GLU A 264 -6.66 -19.67 -19.38
N ALA A 265 -7.72 -18.89 -19.14
CA ALA A 265 -7.59 -17.45 -18.97
C ALA A 265 -6.59 -17.14 -17.83
N PRO A 266 -5.65 -16.20 -18.03
CA PRO A 266 -4.67 -15.87 -17.00
C PRO A 266 -5.39 -15.45 -15.73
N ARG A 267 -4.89 -15.92 -14.58
CA ARG A 267 -5.45 -15.61 -13.25
C ARG A 267 -5.14 -14.18 -12.78
N TRP A 268 -4.57 -13.38 -13.67
CA TRP A 268 -4.07 -12.05 -13.44
C TRP A 268 -4.42 -11.17 -14.65
N ARG A 269 -4.57 -9.87 -14.42
CA ARG A 269 -4.83 -8.88 -15.47
C ARG A 269 -3.54 -8.12 -15.76
N ALA A 270 -3.17 -8.07 -17.03
CA ALA A 270 -1.90 -7.50 -17.44
C ALA A 270 -1.84 -5.99 -17.14
N GLU A 271 -2.97 -5.28 -17.22
CA GLU A 271 -3.04 -3.85 -16.93
C GLU A 271 -2.68 -3.53 -15.47
N GLU A 272 -3.12 -4.37 -14.53
CA GLU A 272 -2.89 -4.21 -13.10
C GLU A 272 -1.42 -4.45 -12.71
N LEU A 273 -0.70 -5.25 -13.52
CA LEU A 273 0.68 -5.67 -13.26
C LEU A 273 1.70 -5.05 -14.23
N ARG A 274 1.25 -4.18 -15.15
CA ARG A 274 2.11 -3.58 -16.19
C ARG A 274 3.33 -2.86 -15.63
N TYR A 275 3.21 -2.31 -14.43
CA TYR A 275 4.29 -1.61 -13.76
C TYR A 275 5.52 -2.49 -13.51
N LEU A 276 5.33 -3.80 -13.26
CA LEU A 276 6.41 -4.76 -13.09
C LEU A 276 7.30 -4.83 -14.33
N GLY A 277 6.72 -4.73 -15.52
CA GLY A 277 7.42 -4.76 -16.80
C GLY A 277 8.17 -3.47 -17.15
N THR A 278 7.90 -2.34 -16.47
CA THR A 278 8.43 -1.02 -16.90
C THR A 278 9.95 -0.94 -16.83
N ARG A 279 10.58 -1.63 -15.88
CA ARG A 279 12.04 -1.79 -15.75
C ARG A 279 12.50 -3.24 -15.89
N TRP A 280 11.62 -4.10 -16.41
CA TRP A 280 11.86 -5.53 -16.62
C TRP A 280 11.39 -5.92 -18.04
N PRO A 281 12.22 -5.65 -19.07
CA PRO A 281 11.82 -5.82 -20.47
C PRO A 281 11.36 -7.24 -20.82
N GLU A 282 11.99 -8.25 -20.25
CA GLU A 282 11.66 -9.66 -20.48
C GLU A 282 10.26 -10.00 -19.95
N LEU A 283 9.91 -9.48 -18.77
CA LEU A 283 8.57 -9.63 -18.21
C LEU A 283 7.54 -8.79 -18.99
N ALA A 284 7.90 -7.59 -19.47
CA ALA A 284 7.04 -6.79 -20.32
C ALA A 284 6.69 -7.51 -21.63
N ALA A 285 7.67 -8.11 -22.30
CA ALA A 285 7.46 -8.89 -23.52
C ALA A 285 6.54 -10.10 -23.25
N PHE A 286 6.70 -10.75 -22.10
CA PHE A 286 5.80 -11.83 -21.68
C PHE A 286 4.35 -11.33 -21.46
N LEU A 287 4.17 -10.21 -20.73
CA LEU A 287 2.86 -9.58 -20.48
C LEU A 287 2.16 -9.15 -21.78
N GLU A 288 2.92 -8.68 -22.78
CA GLU A 288 2.38 -8.32 -24.09
C GLU A 288 1.98 -9.57 -24.89
N ALA A 289 2.81 -10.61 -24.87
CA ALA A 289 2.54 -11.87 -25.57
C ALA A 289 1.30 -12.59 -25.00
N SER A 290 1.10 -12.55 -23.68
CA SER A 290 -0.05 -13.16 -23.01
C SER A 290 -1.38 -12.42 -23.27
N GLN A 291 -1.34 -11.15 -23.66
CA GLN A 291 -2.53 -10.36 -23.97
C GLN A 291 -3.03 -10.57 -25.40
N GLN A 292 -2.18 -11.08 -26.29
CA GLN A 292 -2.60 -11.35 -27.66
C GLN A 292 -3.63 -12.48 -27.61
N PRO A 293 -4.90 -12.24 -27.96
CA PRO A 293 -5.88 -13.31 -28.03
C PRO A 293 -5.30 -14.38 -28.95
N THR A 294 -5.36 -15.65 -28.54
CA THR A 294 -4.87 -16.81 -29.28
C THR A 294 -5.68 -17.01 -30.57
N LEU A 295 -5.61 -16.03 -31.48
CA LEU A 295 -6.26 -16.00 -32.78
C LEU A 295 -5.73 -17.13 -33.69
N ALA A 296 -4.63 -17.78 -33.29
CA ALA A 296 -3.96 -18.85 -34.02
C ALA A 296 -4.62 -20.24 -33.88
N LEU A 297 -5.54 -20.47 -32.95
CA LEU A 297 -6.20 -21.79 -32.80
C LEU A 297 -7.59 -21.88 -33.47
N ALA A 298 -8.06 -20.81 -34.10
CA ALA A 298 -9.27 -20.81 -34.91
C ALA A 298 -8.96 -20.85 -36.42
N ALA A 299 -7.77 -21.32 -36.82
CA ALA A 299 -7.63 -21.82 -38.18
C ALA A 299 -8.62 -22.99 -38.31
N PRO A 300 -9.64 -22.91 -39.18
CA PRO A 300 -10.52 -24.04 -39.39
C PRO A 300 -9.62 -25.21 -39.77
N ARG A 301 -9.61 -26.27 -38.96
CA ARG A 301 -9.22 -27.59 -39.46
C ARG A 301 -10.08 -27.77 -40.68
N GLU A 302 -9.52 -27.57 -41.87
CA GLU A 302 -10.15 -27.93 -43.11
C GLU A 302 -10.53 -29.39 -42.91
N LEU A 303 -11.82 -29.59 -42.68
CA LEU A 303 -12.46 -30.88 -42.68
C LEU A 303 -12.23 -31.36 -44.10
N GLY A 304 -11.12 -32.09 -44.29
CA GLY A 304 -10.88 -32.85 -45.50
C GLY A 304 -12.12 -33.69 -45.71
N GLU A 305 -12.93 -33.29 -46.69
CA GLU A 305 -14.03 -34.10 -47.17
C GLU A 305 -13.46 -35.47 -47.49
N PRO A 306 -13.96 -36.56 -46.88
CA PRO A 306 -13.64 -37.88 -47.36
C PRO A 306 -14.27 -38.03 -48.74
N SER A 307 -13.45 -37.81 -49.77
CA SER A 307 -13.78 -38.25 -51.13
C SER A 307 -13.81 -39.77 -51.15
N ARG A 308 -15.00 -40.36 -51.09
CA ARG A 308 -15.40 -41.57 -51.84
C ARG A 308 -16.88 -41.87 -51.70
#